data_AF-A0A2U2N8Y1-F1
#
_entry.id   AF-A0A2U2N8Y1-F1
#
_cell.length_a   1.000
_cell.length_b   1.000
_cell.length_c   1.000
_cell.angle_alpha   90.00
_cell.angle_beta   90.00
_cell.angle_gamma   90.00
#
_symmetry.space_group_name_H-M   'P 1'
#
loop_
_entity.id
_entity.type
_entity.pdbx_description
1 polymer ?
#
loop_
_entity_poly.entity_id
_entity_poly.type
_entity_poly.pdbx_seq_one_letter_code
_entity_poly.pdbx_strand_id
1 'polypeptide(L)'
;MLSLDDREWADFRIVDLFKPERGTEKNMASLGSGDVPLISARNTGNGVKAFVDVSRERLHNGHVVTLNNDGDGGAGLAYYQPMSFALDTHVTALSPRNPLSRQVMQFVAAAMSEQRAPFGHGHSISSKRLRALKVRLC
;
A
#
# COMPACT_ATOMS: atom_id res chain seq x y z
N MET A 1 -18.01 -23.04 13.72
CA MET A 1 -17.05 -21.93 13.51
C MET A 1 -15.71 -22.59 13.26
N LEU A 2 -15.06 -22.34 12.12
CA LEU A 2 -13.75 -22.94 11.82
C LEU A 2 -12.67 -22.16 12.58
N SER A 3 -11.78 -22.87 13.28
CA SER A 3 -10.62 -22.25 13.95
C SER A 3 -9.64 -21.71 12.90
N LEU A 4 -8.97 -20.60 13.22
CA LEU A 4 -7.86 -20.07 12.40
C LEU A 4 -6.62 -20.97 12.47
N ASP A 5 -6.52 -21.79 13.52
CA ASP A 5 -5.39 -22.70 13.76
C ASP A 5 -5.48 -24.00 12.94
N ASP A 6 -6.63 -24.32 12.35
CA ASP A 6 -6.86 -25.54 11.55
C ASP A 6 -6.56 -25.32 10.04
N ARG A 7 -5.77 -24.30 9.69
CA ARG A 7 -5.52 -23.89 8.31
C ARG A 7 -4.03 -23.97 7.98
N GLU A 8 -3.70 -24.63 6.87
CA GLU A 8 -2.37 -24.52 6.29
C GLU A 8 -2.23 -23.16 5.60
N TRP A 9 -1.48 -22.28 6.24
CA TRP A 9 -1.17 -20.95 5.72
C TRP A 9 0.05 -21.01 4.80
N ALA A 10 -0.15 -20.71 3.51
CA ALA A 10 0.93 -20.63 2.54
C ALA A 10 1.49 -19.21 2.43
N ASP A 11 2.77 -19.12 2.06
CA ASP A 11 3.40 -17.85 1.71
C ASP A 11 3.07 -17.50 0.25
N PHE A 12 2.55 -16.30 0.01
CA PHE A 12 2.24 -15.81 -1.34
C PHE A 12 3.17 -14.68 -1.74
N ARG A 13 3.69 -14.66 -2.97
CA ARG A 13 4.39 -13.46 -3.45
C ARG A 13 3.37 -12.37 -3.74
N ILE A 14 3.63 -11.15 -3.27
CA ILE A 14 2.72 -10.01 -3.50
C ILE A 14 2.48 -9.78 -4.99
N VAL A 15 3.52 -9.90 -5.81
CA VAL A 15 3.43 -9.65 -7.25
C VAL A 15 2.62 -10.70 -8.03
N ASP A 16 2.36 -11.87 -7.43
CA ASP A 16 1.52 -12.92 -8.02
C ASP A 16 0.03 -12.58 -7.81
N LEU A 17 -0.31 -11.85 -6.74
CA LEU A 17 -1.67 -11.43 -6.39
C LEU A 17 -2.01 -10.01 -6.88
N PHE A 18 -1.01 -9.12 -6.91
CA PHE A 18 -1.17 -7.70 -7.18
C PHE A 18 -0.25 -7.21 -8.30
N LYS A 19 -0.74 -6.24 -9.06
CA LYS A 19 0.04 -5.45 -10.01
C LYS A 19 0.55 -4.18 -9.31
N PRO A 20 1.88 -4.02 -9.15
CA PRO A 20 2.43 -2.84 -8.49
C PRO A 20 2.52 -1.63 -9.43
N GLU A 21 2.26 -0.45 -8.89
CA GLU A 21 2.39 0.84 -9.54
C GLU A 21 3.00 1.86 -8.56
N ARG A 22 4.15 2.42 -8.88
CA ARG A 22 4.83 3.41 -8.03
C ARG A 22 4.13 4.76 -8.13
N GLY A 23 4.04 5.47 -7.00
CA GLY A 23 3.58 6.85 -6.99
C GLY A 23 4.47 7.76 -7.81
N THR A 24 3.88 8.85 -8.29
CA THR A 24 4.51 9.80 -9.21
C THR A 24 4.65 11.21 -8.60
N GLU A 25 3.99 11.47 -7.47
CA GLU A 25 3.95 12.80 -6.85
C GLU A 25 5.24 13.12 -6.09
N LYS A 26 6.10 13.97 -6.68
CA LYS A 26 7.42 14.34 -6.12
C LYS A 26 7.37 15.60 -5.26
N ASN A 27 6.57 16.59 -5.66
CA ASN A 27 6.47 17.87 -4.96
C ASN A 27 5.08 18.04 -4.37
N MET A 28 4.85 17.38 -3.24
CA MET A 28 3.57 17.42 -2.54
C MET A 28 3.23 18.82 -2.02
N ALA A 29 4.23 19.67 -1.75
CA ALA A 29 4.03 21.01 -1.20
C ALA A 29 3.52 22.02 -2.24
N SER A 30 3.69 21.75 -3.54
CA SER A 30 3.18 22.60 -4.62
C SER A 30 1.74 22.27 -5.03
N LEU A 31 1.14 21.23 -4.46
CA LEU A 31 -0.25 20.86 -4.75
C LEU A 31 -1.20 21.82 -4.02
N GLY A 32 -2.18 22.35 -4.75
CA GLY A 32 -3.24 23.16 -4.18
C GLY A 32 -4.14 22.33 -3.26
N SER A 33 -4.86 22.99 -2.35
CA SER A 33 -5.87 22.33 -1.53
C SER A 33 -7.05 21.86 -2.39
N GLY A 34 -7.54 20.65 -2.14
CA GLY A 34 -8.69 20.08 -2.87
C GLY A 34 -9.40 19.01 -2.04
N ASP A 35 -10.03 18.04 -2.71
CA ASP A 35 -10.82 16.96 -2.12
C ASP A 35 -10.26 15.56 -2.38
N VAL A 36 -9.17 15.45 -3.14
CA VAL A 36 -8.50 14.17 -3.42
C VAL A 36 -7.51 13.86 -2.30
N PRO A 37 -7.59 12.69 -1.63
CA PRO A 37 -6.59 12.31 -0.64
C PRO A 37 -5.23 12.08 -1.30
N LEU A 38 -4.20 12.69 -0.73
CA LEU A 38 -2.80 12.42 -1.07
C LEU A 38 -2.26 11.35 -0.12
N ILE A 39 -1.98 10.16 -0.67
CA ILE A 39 -1.39 9.06 0.08
C ILE A 39 0.12 9.16 0.06
N SER A 40 0.73 9.07 1.23
CA SER A 40 2.18 9.15 1.46
C SER A 40 2.64 8.08 2.43
N ALA A 41 3.96 8.00 2.64
CA ALA A 41 4.60 7.06 3.54
C ALA A 41 4.36 7.32 5.06
N ARG A 42 3.18 7.83 5.43
CA ARG A 42 2.79 8.05 6.82
C ARG A 42 2.50 6.74 7.53
N ASN A 43 2.81 6.69 8.82
CA ASN A 43 2.54 5.56 9.71
C ASN A 43 1.18 5.66 10.44
N THR A 44 0.37 6.65 10.09
CA THR A 44 -0.95 6.90 10.69
C THR A 44 -1.96 7.31 9.63
N GLY A 45 -3.25 7.31 9.99
CA GLY A 45 -4.30 7.92 9.17
C GLY A 45 -4.47 7.30 7.78
N ASN A 46 -4.27 5.98 7.66
CA ASN A 46 -4.37 5.25 6.39
C ASN A 46 -3.44 5.79 5.28
N GLY A 47 -2.31 6.40 5.66
CA GLY A 47 -1.34 7.01 4.74
C GLY A 47 -1.72 8.40 4.25
N VAL A 48 -2.89 8.95 4.63
CA VAL A 48 -3.36 10.26 4.16
C VAL A 48 -2.50 11.38 4.73
N LYS A 49 -1.94 12.21 3.85
CA LYS A 49 -1.12 13.38 4.19
C LYS A 49 -1.91 14.68 4.21
N ALA A 50 -2.73 14.88 3.18
CA ALA A 50 -3.50 16.07 2.91
C ALA A 50 -4.60 15.75 1.89
N PHE A 51 -5.48 16.72 1.65
CA PHE A 51 -6.39 16.70 0.52
C PHE A 51 -5.95 17.76 -0.50
N VAL A 52 -5.84 17.35 -1.76
CA VAL A 52 -5.19 18.11 -2.82
C VAL A 52 -6.06 18.20 -4.06
N ASP A 53 -5.81 19.23 -4.86
CA ASP A 53 -6.35 19.33 -6.22
C ASP A 53 -5.32 18.78 -7.22
N VAL A 54 -5.74 17.75 -7.97
CA VAL A 54 -4.91 17.09 -8.99
C VAL A 54 -5.78 16.67 -10.17
N SER A 55 -5.19 16.69 -11.35
CA SER A 55 -5.86 16.29 -12.57
C SER A 55 -6.13 14.78 -12.60
N ARG A 56 -7.21 14.37 -13.30
CA ARG A 56 -7.72 12.99 -13.27
C ARG A 56 -6.70 11.96 -13.77
N GLU A 57 -5.85 12.33 -14.70
CA GLU A 57 -4.81 11.47 -15.27
C GLU A 57 -3.66 11.16 -14.29
N ARG A 58 -3.57 11.89 -13.17
CA ARG A 58 -2.60 11.66 -12.09
C ARG A 58 -3.19 10.83 -10.95
N LEU A 59 -4.47 10.48 -11.03
CA LEU A 59 -5.14 9.70 -10.00
C LEU A 59 -4.87 8.22 -10.18
N HIS A 60 -4.59 7.57 -9.05
CA HIS A 60 -4.70 6.12 -8.94
C HIS A 60 -6.14 5.75 -8.59
N ASN A 61 -6.60 4.62 -9.14
CA ASN A 61 -7.93 4.10 -8.83
C ASN A 61 -8.02 3.61 -7.37
N GLY A 62 -9.20 3.74 -6.78
CA GLY A 62 -9.53 3.12 -5.51
C GLY A 62 -9.62 1.59 -5.60
N HIS A 63 -9.96 0.97 -4.46
CA HIS A 63 -9.98 -0.48 -4.28
C HIS A 63 -8.60 -1.14 -4.51
N VAL A 64 -7.58 -0.56 -3.88
CA VAL A 64 -6.19 -1.03 -3.94
C VAL A 64 -5.57 -1.09 -2.55
N VAL A 65 -4.46 -1.81 -2.41
CA VAL A 65 -3.59 -1.71 -1.24
C VAL A 65 -2.45 -0.76 -1.58
N THR A 66 -2.08 0.16 -0.68
CA THR A 66 -0.87 0.97 -0.81
C THR A 66 0.18 0.49 0.17
N LEU A 67 1.42 0.32 -0.28
CA LEU A 67 2.57 -0.10 0.51
C LEU A 67 3.59 1.04 0.63
N ASN A 68 3.91 1.42 1.86
CA ASN A 68 4.96 2.38 2.15
C ASN A 68 6.33 1.74 1.87
N ASN A 69 7.05 2.27 0.88
CA ASN A 69 8.34 1.71 0.49
C ASN A 69 9.48 2.19 1.39
N ASP A 70 9.33 3.35 2.01
CA ASP A 70 10.35 4.00 2.83
C ASP A 70 9.64 4.84 3.91
N GLY A 71 10.39 5.49 4.79
CA GLY A 71 9.87 6.43 5.78
C GLY A 71 10.18 6.00 7.22
N ASP A 72 10.50 6.99 8.05
CA ASP A 72 10.80 6.81 9.47
C ASP A 72 9.53 6.33 10.22
N GLY A 73 9.56 5.10 10.70
CA GLY A 73 8.42 4.42 11.32
C GLY A 73 7.27 4.01 10.38
N GLY A 74 7.33 4.39 9.09
CA GLY A 74 6.29 4.13 8.09
C GLY A 74 6.57 2.99 7.13
N ALA A 75 7.84 2.64 6.91
CA ALA A 75 8.24 1.64 5.93
C ALA A 75 7.60 0.26 6.20
N GLY A 76 7.12 -0.40 5.16
CA GLY A 76 6.48 -1.72 5.27
C GLY A 76 5.02 -1.70 5.71
N LEU A 77 4.48 -0.56 6.15
CA LEU A 77 3.05 -0.45 6.41
C LEU A 77 2.26 -0.47 5.10
N ALA A 78 1.14 -1.19 5.15
CA ALA A 78 0.22 -1.31 4.03
C ALA A 78 -1.20 -0.90 4.45
N TYR A 79 -1.90 -0.21 3.56
CA TYR A 79 -3.21 0.38 3.80
C TYR A 79 -4.16 0.08 2.67
N TYR A 80 -5.44 -0.12 2.98
CA TYR A 80 -6.48 -0.24 1.96
C TYR A 80 -7.02 1.14 1.58
N GLN A 81 -7.02 1.47 0.29
CA GLN A 81 -7.56 2.72 -0.23
C GLN A 81 -8.91 2.47 -0.95
N PRO A 82 -10.05 2.94 -0.40
CA PRO A 82 -11.37 2.67 -0.97
C PRO A 82 -11.73 3.56 -2.15
N MET A 83 -11.16 4.76 -2.21
CA MET A 83 -11.46 5.81 -3.20
C MET A 83 -10.22 6.16 -4.02
N SER A 84 -10.39 6.87 -5.13
CA SER A 84 -9.26 7.37 -5.93
C SER A 84 -8.41 8.38 -5.15
N PHE A 85 -7.12 8.42 -5.45
CA PHE A 85 -6.14 9.19 -4.68
C PHE A 85 -4.95 9.65 -5.52
N ALA A 86 -4.25 10.68 -5.04
CA ALA A 86 -2.92 11.05 -5.50
C ALA A 86 -1.87 10.26 -4.70
N LEU A 87 -0.75 9.88 -5.33
CA LEU A 87 0.23 8.98 -4.71
C LEU A 87 1.66 9.53 -4.72
N ASP A 88 2.22 9.68 -3.53
CA ASP A 88 3.62 10.02 -3.30
C ASP A 88 4.58 8.94 -3.84
N THR A 89 5.71 9.38 -4.36
CA THR A 89 6.77 8.52 -4.91
C THR A 89 7.35 7.48 -3.94
N HIS A 90 7.24 7.72 -2.63
CA HIS A 90 7.67 6.76 -1.59
C HIS A 90 6.64 5.65 -1.32
N VAL A 91 5.52 5.62 -2.02
CA VAL A 91 4.46 4.61 -1.85
C VAL A 91 4.22 3.86 -3.17
N THR A 92 3.84 2.58 -3.06
CA THR A 92 3.46 1.74 -4.20
C THR A 92 1.99 1.35 -4.06
N ALA A 93 1.17 1.61 -5.06
CA ALA A 93 -0.17 1.03 -5.18
C ALA A 93 -0.08 -0.42 -5.68
N LEU A 94 -0.91 -1.28 -5.12
CA LEU A 94 -1.01 -2.71 -5.39
C LEU A 94 -2.44 -3.01 -5.81
N SER A 95 -2.67 -2.99 -7.11
CA SER A 95 -3.98 -3.27 -7.71
C SER A 95 -4.18 -4.78 -7.81
N PRO A 96 -5.32 -5.32 -7.36
CA PRO A 96 -5.53 -6.76 -7.39
C PRO A 96 -5.60 -7.26 -8.84
N ARG A 97 -4.96 -8.39 -9.14
CA ARG A 97 -4.96 -8.98 -10.49
C ARG A 97 -6.28 -9.67 -10.83
N ASN A 98 -6.95 -10.19 -9.81
CA ASN A 98 -8.28 -10.80 -9.89
C ASN A 98 -9.22 -10.04 -8.93
N PRO A 99 -10.54 -10.05 -9.15
CA PRO A 99 -11.49 -9.43 -8.23
C PRO A 99 -11.34 -10.02 -6.81
N LEU A 100 -11.14 -9.14 -5.81
CA LEU A 100 -11.09 -9.49 -4.40
C LEU A 100 -12.13 -8.67 -3.64
N SER A 101 -12.65 -9.20 -2.54
CA SER A 101 -13.57 -8.42 -1.69
C SER A 101 -12.80 -7.38 -0.89
N ARG A 102 -13.51 -6.33 -0.44
CA ARG A 102 -12.95 -5.32 0.47
C ARG A 102 -12.31 -5.96 1.71
N GLN A 103 -12.95 -6.98 2.29
CA GLN A 103 -12.47 -7.68 3.48
C GLN A 103 -11.14 -8.39 3.21
N VAL A 104 -11.00 -9.04 2.05
CA VAL A 104 -9.74 -9.69 1.65
C VAL A 104 -8.65 -8.65 1.45
N MET A 105 -8.95 -7.53 0.79
CA MET A 105 -7.99 -6.44 0.61
C MET A 105 -7.48 -5.87 1.94
N GLN A 106 -8.39 -5.64 2.89
CA GLN A 106 -8.05 -5.17 4.23
C GLN A 106 -7.23 -6.19 5.03
N PHE A 107 -7.59 -7.47 4.93
CA PHE A 107 -6.85 -8.55 5.58
C PHE A 107 -5.42 -8.67 5.03
N VAL A 108 -5.24 -8.62 3.71
CA VAL A 108 -3.90 -8.62 3.10
C VAL A 108 -3.08 -7.40 3.54
N ALA A 109 -3.67 -6.21 3.57
CA ALA A 109 -2.97 -5.01 4.06
C ALA A 109 -2.53 -5.13 5.52
N ALA A 110 -3.36 -5.75 6.38
CA ALA A 110 -3.00 -6.03 7.77
C ALA A 110 -1.84 -7.04 7.85
N ALA A 111 -1.95 -8.18 7.14
CA ALA A 111 -0.92 -9.21 7.12
C ALA A 111 0.44 -8.68 6.61
N MET A 112 0.43 -7.80 5.61
CA MET A 112 1.62 -7.09 5.13
C MET A 112 2.25 -6.20 6.21
N SER A 113 1.42 -5.45 6.93
CA SER A 113 1.87 -4.51 7.96
C SER A 113 2.47 -5.20 9.18
N GLU A 114 2.00 -6.41 9.51
CA GLU A 114 2.59 -7.25 10.56
C GLU A 114 4.01 -7.71 10.19
N GLN A 115 4.28 -7.90 8.90
CA GLN A 115 5.58 -8.32 8.38
C GLN A 115 6.53 -7.14 8.10
N ARG A 116 6.27 -5.94 8.63
CA ARG A 116 7.05 -4.73 8.34
C ARG A 116 8.44 -4.68 8.98
N ALA A 117 8.70 -5.49 10.01
CA ALA A 117 9.91 -5.43 10.84
C ALA A 117 11.25 -5.36 10.07
N PRO A 118 11.42 -6.02 8.89
CA PRO A 118 12.65 -5.91 8.10
C PRO A 118 12.85 -4.56 7.41
N PHE A 119 11.87 -3.64 7.40
CA PHE A 119 11.91 -2.40 6.65
C PHE A 119 12.06 -1.19 7.57
N GLY A 120 12.71 -0.14 7.06
CA GLY A 120 12.97 1.07 7.82
C GLY A 120 13.99 1.95 7.13
N HIS A 121 14.50 2.94 7.85
CA HIS A 121 15.54 3.83 7.34
C HIS A 121 16.79 3.03 6.93
N GLY A 122 17.25 3.21 5.70
CA GLY A 122 18.36 2.43 5.11
C GLY A 122 17.96 1.06 4.54
N HIS A 123 16.72 0.59 4.75
CA HIS A 123 16.23 -0.68 4.22
C HIS A 123 14.86 -0.52 3.52
N SER A 124 14.81 0.35 2.52
CA SER A 124 13.61 0.62 1.72
C SER A 124 13.23 -0.55 0.80
N ILE A 125 11.94 -0.62 0.48
CA ILE A 125 11.34 -1.60 -0.42
C ILE A 125 11.60 -1.17 -1.87
N SER A 126 12.72 -1.63 -2.41
CA SER A 126 13.02 -1.48 -3.84
C SER A 126 12.11 -2.36 -4.69
N SER A 127 12.03 -2.10 -5.99
CA SER A 127 11.28 -2.96 -6.93
C SER A 127 11.78 -4.40 -6.92
N LYS A 128 13.08 -4.63 -6.65
CA LYS A 128 13.65 -5.97 -6.48
C LYS A 128 13.13 -6.64 -5.20
N ARG A 129 13.11 -5.93 -4.08
CA ARG A 129 12.57 -6.45 -2.81
C ARG A 129 11.07 -6.71 -2.91
N LEU A 130 10.31 -5.81 -3.52
CA LEU A 130 8.87 -5.99 -3.75
C LEU A 130 8.55 -7.26 -4.54
N ARG A 131 9.33 -7.57 -5.58
CA ARG A 131 9.16 -8.83 -6.34
C ARG A 131 9.46 -10.09 -5.54
N ALA A 132 10.32 -9.99 -4.53
CA ALA A 132 10.67 -11.09 -3.64
C ALA A 132 9.76 -11.14 -2.39
N LEU A 133 8.98 -10.08 -2.12
CA LEU A 133 8.17 -9.95 -0.93
C LEU A 133 7.10 -11.04 -0.92
N LYS A 134 7.15 -11.86 0.12
CA LYS A 134 6.13 -12.84 0.45
C LYS A 134 5.31 -12.33 1.61
N VAL A 135 4.01 -12.61 1.58
CA VAL A 135 3.11 -12.42 2.70
C VAL A 135 2.62 -13.77 3.14
N ARG A 136 2.87 -14.07 4.40
CA ARG A 136 2.11 -15.07 5.12
C ARG A 136 0.78 -14.45 5.55
N LEU A 137 -0.31 -15.06 5.12
CA LEU A 137 -1.62 -14.84 5.71
C LEU A 137 -1.60 -15.71 6.97
N CYS A 138 -1.62 -15.17 8.17
CA CYS A 138 -1.65 -15.95 9.42
C CYS A 138 -2.36 -15.14 10.50
#